data_AF-A0AAP5MAC0-F1
#
_entry.id   AF-A0AAP5MAC0-F1
#
_cell.length_a   1.000
_cell.length_b   1.000
_cell.length_c   1.000
_cell.angle_alpha   90.00
_cell.angle_beta   90.00
_cell.angle_gamma   90.00
#
_symmetry.space_group_name_H-M   'P 1'
#
loop_
_entity.id
_entity.type
_entity.pdbx_description
1 polymer ?
#
loop_
_entity_poly.entity_id
_entity_poly.type
_entity_poly.pdbx_seq_one_letter_code
_entity_poly.pdbx_strand_id
1 'polypeptide(L)'
;MNTIIAKKKLWKYLFLLGPFLLAAGLTIGLVTEKWNGIALAFIIPGIIVVGFWLIWQNQQSNWWGRRSTQAGTNALVGTLAMLVIVGLINFLGTRYHLRTDLTETRLFTLAPQSRELVRSLKQPVKVWVFQGAQNSLDRELLENYQQQNPNFKFEYVDPQAKPGLAEKFGVKNQGEVYLESQNRKQLVQVVSESDRLSEVKLTNRLQQITSLSQPKVYFVQGHGEHLLSQGDGAMSQAVQALGDKNYIASPLNLAEKSTVPEDAAVVVIAGSRRALFESEVTALQNYLNKGGNLLLMTDPNSDPKLDNLLVSWGVKLDNRLAVDVAGIEALGPAVPIVTEYGKHPITKDFRNGISFYPLARAIETTPVSGVEATPLLLTKPYPKSWAESDQKSEKLVFHPGRDLKGPLTLGVALTKKLGNTNTSNPTPTTSPTPQPTNKASTNPTPTTSPTPQPTTKASTNPTPTTSPTPQPTTKASTNP
;
A
#
# COMPACT_ATOMS: atom_id res chain seq x y z
N MET A 1 -80.09 -18.26 25.48
CA MET A 1 -79.73 -16.88 25.89
C MET A 1 -78.62 -16.81 26.95
N ASN A 2 -78.49 -17.78 27.87
CA ASN A 2 -77.48 -17.74 28.95
C ASN A 2 -76.00 -17.95 28.53
N THR A 3 -75.71 -18.56 27.39
CA THR A 3 -74.32 -18.82 26.95
C THR A 3 -73.62 -17.60 26.32
N ILE A 4 -74.37 -16.66 25.73
CA ILE A 4 -73.83 -15.44 25.12
C ILE A 4 -73.48 -14.39 26.20
N ILE A 5 -74.24 -14.33 27.28
CA ILE A 5 -74.00 -13.42 28.41
C ILE A 5 -72.74 -13.84 29.18
N ALA A 6 -72.48 -15.15 29.32
CA ALA A 6 -71.26 -15.66 29.96
C ALA A 6 -69.98 -15.32 29.17
N LYS A 7 -70.00 -15.39 27.84
CA LYS A 7 -68.84 -15.04 26.98
C LYS A 7 -68.44 -13.56 27.07
N LYS A 8 -69.39 -12.63 27.18
CA LYS A 8 -69.09 -11.20 27.37
C LYS A 8 -68.45 -10.89 28.73
N LYS A 9 -68.74 -11.69 29.76
CA LYS A 9 -68.16 -11.52 31.11
C LYS A 9 -66.70 -11.99 31.17
N LEU A 10 -66.35 -13.04 30.43
CA LEU A 10 -65.00 -13.62 30.41
C LEU A 10 -63.97 -12.70 29.70
N TRP A 11 -64.38 -11.99 28.65
CA TRP A 11 -63.52 -11.03 27.95
C TRP A 11 -63.07 -9.87 28.85
N LYS A 12 -63.91 -9.42 29.80
CA LYS A 12 -63.52 -8.37 30.77
C LYS A 12 -62.34 -8.79 31.66
N TYR A 13 -62.22 -10.07 32.01
CA TYR A 13 -61.12 -10.57 32.84
C TYR A 13 -59.84 -10.81 32.04
N LEU A 14 -59.96 -11.15 30.75
CA LEU A 14 -58.80 -11.32 29.87
C LEU A 14 -58.00 -10.01 29.68
N PHE A 15 -58.67 -8.86 29.77
CA PHE A 15 -58.02 -7.55 29.67
C PHE A 15 -57.26 -7.11 30.93
N LEU A 16 -57.56 -7.67 32.10
CA LEU A 16 -56.77 -7.47 33.33
C LEU A 16 -55.39 -8.13 33.26
N LEU A 17 -55.19 -9.05 32.31
CA LEU A 17 -53.92 -9.73 32.08
C LEU A 17 -52.83 -8.75 31.61
N GLY A 18 -53.18 -7.74 30.81
CA GLY A 18 -52.22 -6.76 30.27
C GLY A 18 -51.52 -5.93 31.36
N PRO A 19 -52.27 -5.21 32.22
CA PRO A 19 -51.71 -4.48 33.35
C PRO A 19 -50.96 -5.37 34.34
N PHE A 20 -51.43 -6.61 34.55
CA PHE A 20 -50.76 -7.60 35.40
C PHE A 20 -49.38 -8.00 34.86
N LEU A 21 -49.29 -8.30 33.56
CA LEU A 21 -48.01 -8.65 32.91
C LEU A 21 -47.03 -7.47 32.89
N LEU A 22 -47.54 -6.24 32.71
CA LEU A 22 -46.76 -5.02 32.81
C LEU A 22 -46.20 -4.81 34.22
N ALA A 23 -47.04 -4.94 35.25
CA ALA A 23 -46.63 -4.81 36.64
C ALA A 23 -45.60 -5.89 37.01
N ALA A 24 -45.82 -7.14 36.60
CA ALA A 24 -44.89 -8.24 36.81
C ALA A 24 -43.54 -8.03 36.11
N GLY A 25 -43.54 -7.54 34.86
CA GLY A 25 -42.30 -7.25 34.14
C GLY A 25 -41.52 -6.08 34.74
N LEU A 26 -42.21 -5.03 35.19
CA LEU A 26 -41.62 -3.87 35.86
C LEU A 26 -41.04 -4.23 37.24
N THR A 27 -41.74 -5.04 38.03
CA THR A 27 -41.23 -5.48 39.34
C THR A 27 -40.00 -6.38 39.17
N ILE A 28 -39.99 -7.29 38.20
CA ILE A 28 -38.81 -8.12 37.90
C ILE A 28 -37.63 -7.23 37.51
N GLY A 29 -37.82 -6.24 36.63
CA GLY A 29 -36.75 -5.33 36.20
C GLY A 29 -36.20 -4.44 37.33
N LEU A 30 -37.08 -3.93 38.19
CA LEU A 30 -36.69 -3.08 39.33
C LEU A 30 -36.01 -3.85 40.45
N VAL A 31 -36.48 -5.07 40.78
CA VAL A 31 -35.92 -5.89 41.87
C VAL A 31 -34.59 -6.53 41.50
N THR A 32 -34.38 -6.87 40.23
CA THR A 32 -33.16 -7.56 39.80
C THR A 32 -32.04 -6.61 39.35
N GLU A 33 -32.30 -5.30 39.32
CA GLU A 33 -31.40 -4.24 38.83
C GLU A 33 -30.82 -4.49 37.41
N LYS A 34 -31.36 -5.47 36.69
CA LYS A 34 -30.93 -5.91 35.36
C LYS A 34 -32.15 -6.21 34.52
N TRP A 35 -32.35 -5.41 33.47
CA TRP A 35 -33.44 -5.61 32.49
C TRP A 35 -33.13 -6.79 31.56
N ASN A 36 -33.21 -8.00 32.11
CA ASN A 36 -32.96 -9.25 31.40
C ASN A 36 -34.09 -9.56 30.41
N GLY A 37 -33.82 -10.44 29.43
CA GLY A 37 -34.79 -10.82 28.40
C GLY A 37 -36.12 -11.34 28.93
N ILE A 38 -36.15 -11.89 30.15
CA ILE A 38 -37.37 -12.33 30.84
C ILE A 38 -38.26 -11.13 31.22
N ALA A 39 -37.70 -10.05 31.77
CA ALA A 39 -38.47 -8.85 32.10
C ALA A 39 -39.10 -8.25 30.83
N LEU A 40 -38.35 -8.18 29.74
CA LEU A 40 -38.84 -7.74 28.43
C LEU A 40 -39.92 -8.67 27.86
N ALA A 41 -39.78 -9.98 28.05
CA ALA A 41 -40.76 -10.96 27.60
C ALA A 41 -42.13 -10.85 28.31
N PHE A 42 -42.20 -10.25 29.50
CA PHE A 42 -43.47 -9.94 30.17
C PHE A 42 -44.01 -8.55 29.81
N ILE A 43 -43.14 -7.56 29.63
CA ILE A 43 -43.53 -6.19 29.29
C ILE A 43 -44.15 -6.11 27.89
N ILE A 44 -43.51 -6.72 26.88
CA ILE A 44 -43.94 -6.60 25.47
C ILE A 44 -45.37 -7.14 25.26
N PRO A 45 -45.73 -8.37 25.70
CA PRO A 45 -47.11 -8.86 25.60
C PRO A 45 -48.10 -8.04 26.44
N GLY A 46 -47.67 -7.55 27.61
CA GLY A 46 -48.49 -6.68 28.45
C GLY A 46 -48.89 -5.38 27.74
N ILE A 47 -47.95 -4.72 27.06
CA ILE A 47 -48.22 -3.51 26.26
C ILE A 47 -49.19 -3.82 25.11
N ILE A 48 -48.99 -4.95 24.40
CA ILE A 48 -49.84 -5.33 23.27
C ILE A 48 -51.28 -5.58 23.73
N VAL A 49 -51.49 -6.29 24.84
CA VAL A 49 -52.82 -6.57 25.38
C VAL A 49 -53.51 -5.29 25.85
N VAL A 50 -52.80 -4.38 26.50
CA VAL A 50 -53.34 -3.07 26.91
C VAL A 50 -53.67 -2.19 25.70
N GLY A 51 -52.80 -2.16 24.69
CA GLY A 51 -53.04 -1.41 23.45
C GLY A 51 -54.28 -1.93 22.71
N PHE A 52 -54.41 -3.25 22.57
CA PHE A 52 -55.57 -3.87 21.94
C PHE A 52 -56.86 -3.62 22.74
N TRP A 53 -56.78 -3.63 24.07
CA TRP A 53 -57.90 -3.27 24.94
C TRP A 53 -58.37 -1.83 24.74
N LEU A 54 -57.43 -0.87 24.67
CA LEU A 54 -57.75 0.54 24.46
C LEU A 54 -58.39 0.79 23.09
N ILE A 55 -57.91 0.12 22.03
CA ILE A 55 -58.48 0.19 20.67
C ILE A 55 -59.89 -0.40 20.65
N TRP A 56 -60.08 -1.57 21.27
CA TRP A 56 -61.39 -2.22 21.37
C TRP A 56 -62.39 -1.37 22.17
N GLN A 57 -61.95 -0.80 23.30
CA GLN A 57 -62.76 0.08 24.15
C GLN A 57 -63.16 1.37 23.43
N ASN A 58 -62.28 1.92 22.58
CA ASN A 58 -62.58 3.09 21.75
C ASN A 58 -63.63 2.78 20.68
N GLN A 59 -63.62 1.60 20.06
CA GLN A 59 -64.67 1.22 19.10
C GLN A 59 -66.04 0.98 19.77
N GLN A 60 -66.06 0.55 21.02
CA GLN A 60 -67.31 0.17 21.71
C GLN A 60 -67.97 1.32 22.49
N SER A 61 -67.28 2.45 22.68
CA SER A 61 -67.75 3.57 23.49
C SER A 61 -67.34 4.92 22.88
N ASN A 62 -68.27 5.88 22.79
CA ASN A 62 -68.03 7.28 22.37
C ASN A 62 -67.17 8.09 23.39
N TRP A 63 -66.33 7.42 24.17
CA TRP A 63 -65.55 7.96 25.28
C TRP A 63 -64.46 8.95 24.82
N TRP A 64 -63.94 8.78 23.60
CA TRP A 64 -62.90 9.65 23.03
C TRP A 64 -63.41 10.99 22.47
N GLY A 65 -64.72 11.29 22.56
CA GLY A 65 -65.30 12.56 22.15
C GLY A 65 -65.27 13.69 23.20
N ARG A 66 -64.85 13.39 24.45
CA ARG A 66 -64.76 14.39 25.53
C ARG A 66 -63.36 15.02 25.57
N ARG A 67 -63.27 16.35 25.46
CA ARG A 67 -62.01 17.14 25.42
C ARG A 67 -61.04 16.82 26.57
N SER A 68 -61.53 16.58 27.78
CA SER A 68 -60.68 16.27 28.95
C SER A 68 -60.04 14.87 28.88
N THR A 69 -60.67 13.93 28.18
CA THR A 69 -60.18 12.55 28.04
C THR A 69 -59.11 12.45 26.95
N GLN A 70 -59.25 13.21 25.85
CA GLN A 70 -58.25 13.25 24.77
C GLN A 70 -56.89 13.76 25.25
N ALA A 71 -56.86 14.82 26.08
CA ALA A 71 -55.62 15.36 26.61
C ALA A 71 -54.93 14.39 27.58
N GLY A 72 -55.69 13.74 28.47
CA GLY A 72 -55.16 12.75 29.41
C GLY A 72 -54.64 11.48 28.73
N THR A 73 -55.34 10.98 27.71
CA THR A 73 -54.90 9.80 26.95
C THR A 73 -53.67 10.11 26.10
N ASN A 74 -53.61 11.26 25.43
CA ASN A 74 -52.43 11.66 24.66
C ASN A 74 -51.20 11.86 25.56
N ALA A 75 -51.38 12.44 26.74
CA ALA A 75 -50.32 12.57 27.73
C ALA A 75 -49.81 11.19 28.19
N LEU A 76 -50.72 10.26 28.52
CA LEU A 76 -50.37 8.91 28.94
C LEU A 76 -49.62 8.14 27.84
N VAL A 77 -50.11 8.20 26.59
CA VAL A 77 -49.48 7.56 25.43
C VAL A 77 -48.10 8.18 25.16
N GLY A 78 -47.99 9.52 25.25
CA GLY A 78 -46.73 10.23 25.10
C GLY A 78 -45.71 9.84 26.16
N THR A 79 -46.11 9.74 27.44
CA THR A 79 -45.24 9.29 28.53
C THR A 79 -44.79 7.85 28.34
N LEU A 80 -45.69 6.95 27.94
CA LEU A 80 -45.35 5.55 27.61
C LEU A 80 -44.38 5.46 26.43
N ALA A 81 -44.62 6.22 25.36
CA ALA A 81 -43.73 6.27 24.20
C ALA A 81 -42.34 6.79 24.58
N MET A 82 -42.26 7.83 25.43
CA MET A 82 -41.00 8.38 25.92
C MET A 82 -40.21 7.35 26.74
N LEU A 83 -40.88 6.61 27.64
CA LEU A 83 -40.23 5.55 28.43
C LEU A 83 -39.71 4.41 27.53
N VAL A 84 -40.47 4.03 26.50
CA VAL A 84 -40.03 3.03 25.52
C VAL A 84 -38.83 3.53 24.73
N ILE A 85 -38.81 4.80 24.30
CA ILE A 85 -37.68 5.41 23.60
C ILE A 85 -36.43 5.43 24.49
N VAL A 86 -36.54 5.87 25.75
CA VAL A 86 -35.42 5.87 26.70
C VAL A 86 -34.91 4.45 26.96
N GLY A 87 -35.81 3.48 27.11
CA GLY A 87 -35.46 2.07 27.24
C GLY A 87 -34.75 1.51 26.01
N LEU A 88 -35.21 1.85 24.80
CA LEU A 88 -34.56 1.50 23.54
C LEU A 88 -33.16 2.11 23.43
N ILE A 89 -32.99 3.39 23.76
CA ILE A 89 -31.68 4.06 23.74
C ILE A 89 -30.72 3.36 24.71
N ASN A 90 -31.16 3.04 25.92
CA ASN A 90 -30.34 2.33 26.90
C ASN A 90 -30.01 0.89 26.43
N PHE A 91 -30.99 0.16 25.89
CA PHE A 91 -30.79 -1.18 25.33
C PHE A 91 -29.81 -1.17 24.14
N LEU A 92 -29.95 -0.21 23.21
CA LEU A 92 -29.02 -0.05 22.09
C LEU A 92 -27.62 0.30 22.60
N GLY A 93 -27.50 1.23 23.56
CA GLY A 93 -26.20 1.67 24.11
C GLY A 93 -25.44 0.60 24.88
N THR A 94 -26.14 -0.32 25.56
CA THR A 94 -25.52 -1.43 26.30
C THR A 94 -25.23 -2.66 25.42
N ARG A 95 -26.06 -2.90 24.40
CA ARG A 95 -25.91 -4.05 23.49
C ARG A 95 -24.91 -3.78 22.36
N TYR A 96 -24.95 -2.56 21.81
CA TYR A 96 -24.11 -2.13 20.71
C TYR A 96 -23.16 -1.05 21.21
N HIS A 97 -21.92 -1.41 21.47
CA HIS A 97 -20.85 -0.48 21.81
C HIS A 97 -20.42 0.32 20.57
N LEU A 98 -21.31 1.19 20.07
CA LEU A 98 -20.99 2.09 18.97
C LEU A 98 -20.19 3.27 19.52
N ARG A 99 -18.89 3.07 19.75
CA ARG A 99 -17.97 4.18 20.09
C ARG A 99 -17.71 5.00 18.82
N THR A 100 -18.51 6.04 18.63
CA THR A 100 -18.23 7.05 17.62
C THR A 100 -17.38 8.12 18.26
N ASP A 101 -16.14 8.27 17.79
CA ASP A 101 -15.24 9.33 18.25
C ASP A 101 -15.76 10.67 17.73
N LEU A 102 -16.39 11.44 18.62
CA LEU A 102 -16.95 12.77 18.36
C LEU A 102 -15.93 13.89 18.57
N THR A 103 -14.66 13.55 18.86
CA THR A 103 -13.62 14.56 18.98
C THR A 103 -13.24 15.11 17.62
N GLU A 104 -13.02 16.42 17.53
CA GLU A 104 -12.68 17.15 16.30
C GLU A 104 -11.43 16.58 15.60
N THR A 105 -10.55 15.94 16.36
CA THR A 105 -9.26 15.39 15.92
C THR A 105 -9.23 13.86 15.79
N ARG A 106 -10.32 13.14 16.10
CA ARG A 106 -10.41 11.67 16.08
C ARG A 106 -9.25 10.97 16.80
N LEU A 107 -8.82 11.51 17.94
CA LEU A 107 -7.59 11.08 18.65
C LEU A 107 -7.63 9.61 19.10
N PHE A 108 -8.81 8.99 19.13
CA PHE A 108 -9.02 7.63 19.62
C PHE A 108 -9.34 6.64 18.50
N THR A 109 -9.22 7.07 17.25
CA THR A 109 -9.48 6.22 16.09
C THR A 109 -8.20 6.04 15.27
N LEU A 110 -7.80 4.78 15.06
CA LEU A 110 -6.68 4.46 14.17
C LEU A 110 -6.88 5.05 12.77
N ALA A 111 -5.78 5.44 12.14
CA ALA A 111 -5.78 5.85 10.75
C ALA A 111 -6.35 4.71 9.87
N PRO A 112 -7.04 5.03 8.76
CA PRO A 112 -7.69 4.02 7.92
C PRO A 112 -6.73 2.91 7.46
N GLN A 113 -5.47 3.26 7.16
CA GLN A 113 -4.43 2.32 6.74
C GLN A 113 -4.04 1.34 7.85
N SER A 114 -3.80 1.85 9.06
CA SER A 114 -3.47 1.04 10.24
C SER A 114 -4.59 0.06 10.58
N ARG A 115 -5.84 0.55 10.52
CA ARG A 115 -7.02 -0.27 10.78
C ARG A 115 -7.18 -1.41 9.79
N GLU A 116 -6.99 -1.15 8.50
CA GLU A 116 -7.09 -2.18 7.46
C GLU A 116 -5.98 -3.23 7.63
N LEU A 117 -4.75 -2.78 7.86
CA LEU A 117 -3.62 -3.67 8.10
C LEU A 117 -3.88 -4.60 9.30
N VAL A 118 -4.29 -4.04 10.44
CA VAL A 118 -4.51 -4.82 11.66
C VAL A 118 -5.67 -5.81 11.49
N ARG A 119 -6.77 -5.43 10.83
CA ARG A 119 -7.88 -6.34 10.53
C ARG A 119 -7.48 -7.51 9.65
N SER A 120 -6.53 -7.29 8.73
CA SER A 120 -6.03 -8.33 7.83
C SER A 120 -5.04 -9.31 8.48
N LEU A 121 -4.65 -9.12 9.75
CA LEU A 121 -3.66 -9.97 10.44
C LEU A 121 -4.17 -11.41 10.61
N LYS A 122 -3.49 -12.34 9.93
CA LYS A 122 -3.73 -13.79 10.05
C LYS A 122 -2.86 -14.45 11.12
N GLN A 123 -1.69 -13.90 11.40
CA GLN A 123 -0.69 -14.45 12.32
C GLN A 123 -0.70 -13.64 13.63
N PRO A 124 -0.43 -14.27 14.79
CA PRO A 124 -0.33 -13.57 16.05
C PRO A 124 0.89 -12.67 16.08
N VAL A 125 0.70 -11.42 16.50
CA VAL A 125 1.75 -10.41 16.65
C VAL A 125 1.70 -9.86 18.07
N LYS A 126 2.85 -9.76 18.72
CA LYS A 126 2.98 -9.22 20.06
C LYS A 126 3.91 -8.00 20.08
N VAL A 127 3.43 -6.89 20.63
CA VAL A 127 4.24 -5.72 20.96
C VAL A 127 4.81 -5.87 22.36
N TRP A 128 6.11 -5.64 22.50
CA TRP A 128 6.82 -5.61 23.77
C TRP A 128 7.31 -4.20 24.02
N VAL A 129 6.84 -3.57 25.09
CA VAL A 129 7.28 -2.22 25.50
C VAL A 129 8.19 -2.37 26.70
N PHE A 130 9.49 -2.19 26.50
CA PHE A 130 10.50 -2.36 27.54
C PHE A 130 10.66 -1.10 28.40
N GLN A 131 9.62 -0.78 29.17
CA GLN A 131 9.57 0.40 30.03
C GLN A 131 8.89 0.05 31.35
N GLY A 132 9.45 0.53 32.47
CA GLY A 132 8.85 0.32 33.80
C GLY A 132 7.58 1.15 34.02
N ALA A 133 7.59 2.42 33.62
CA ALA A 133 6.43 3.30 33.71
C ALA A 133 5.56 3.19 32.45
N GLN A 134 4.25 2.98 32.64
CA GLN A 134 3.29 2.93 31.53
C GLN A 134 2.80 4.32 31.18
N ASN A 135 2.92 4.72 29.91
CA ASN A 135 2.26 5.90 29.38
C ASN A 135 0.80 5.54 29.00
N SER A 136 -0.18 6.26 29.56
CA SER A 136 -1.61 5.98 29.35
C SER A 136 -2.04 6.09 27.89
N LEU A 137 -1.49 7.07 27.16
CA LEU A 137 -1.86 7.32 25.77
C LEU A 137 -1.25 6.30 24.81
N ASP A 138 -0.06 5.79 25.12
CA ASP A 138 0.58 4.73 24.31
C ASP A 138 -0.09 3.38 24.57
N ARG A 139 -0.51 3.14 25.81
CA ARG A 139 -1.34 2.00 26.17
C ARG A 139 -2.67 2.04 25.41
N GLU A 140 -3.32 3.19 25.37
CA GLU A 140 -4.56 3.39 24.62
C GLU A 140 -4.38 3.15 23.11
N LEU A 141 -3.28 3.63 22.52
CA LEU A 141 -2.95 3.31 21.12
C LEU A 141 -2.87 1.80 20.90
N LEU A 142 -2.13 1.07 21.76
CA LEU A 142 -1.99 -0.38 21.64
C LEU A 142 -3.29 -1.15 21.88
N GLU A 143 -4.14 -0.67 22.79
CA GLU A 143 -5.49 -1.20 23.01
C GLU A 143 -6.37 -1.02 21.79
N ASN A 144 -6.30 0.14 21.13
CA ASN A 144 -7.03 0.40 19.89
C ASN A 144 -6.62 -0.57 18.77
N TYR A 145 -5.34 -0.95 18.67
CA TYR A 145 -4.89 -2.02 17.77
C TYR A 145 -5.44 -3.39 18.17
N GLN A 146 -5.32 -3.76 19.45
CA GLN A 146 -5.80 -5.04 19.97
C GLN A 146 -7.31 -5.23 19.76
N GLN A 147 -8.10 -4.16 19.85
CA GLN A 147 -9.54 -4.20 19.59
C GLN A 147 -9.88 -4.47 18.12
N GLN A 148 -9.02 -4.09 17.16
CA GLN A 148 -9.28 -4.35 15.75
C GLN A 148 -9.06 -5.81 15.36
N ASN A 149 -8.16 -6.53 16.05
CA ASN A 149 -7.88 -7.93 15.76
C ASN A 149 -7.34 -8.68 17.00
N PRO A 150 -7.96 -9.81 17.41
CA PRO A 150 -7.51 -10.58 18.57
C PRO A 150 -6.10 -11.14 18.44
N ASN A 151 -5.56 -11.27 17.23
CA ASN A 151 -4.18 -11.69 16.96
C ASN A 151 -3.13 -10.64 17.36
N PHE A 152 -3.53 -9.38 17.59
CA PHE A 152 -2.64 -8.33 18.06
C PHE A 152 -2.63 -8.29 19.60
N LYS A 153 -1.46 -8.53 20.19
CA LYS A 153 -1.23 -8.50 21.64
C LYS A 153 -0.15 -7.48 22.00
N PHE A 154 -0.13 -7.00 23.24
CA PHE A 154 0.96 -6.19 23.75
C PHE A 154 1.25 -6.49 25.22
N GLU A 155 2.47 -6.25 25.67
CA GLU A 155 2.88 -6.37 27.08
C GLU A 155 3.93 -5.30 27.41
N TYR A 156 3.76 -4.65 28.56
CA TYR A 156 4.79 -3.79 29.15
C TYR A 156 5.69 -4.64 30.05
N VAL A 157 6.99 -4.49 29.88
CA VAL A 157 8.01 -5.24 30.60
C VAL A 157 9.02 -4.27 31.17
N ASP A 158 9.22 -4.29 32.48
CA ASP A 158 10.37 -3.63 33.08
C ASP A 158 11.64 -4.46 32.80
N PRO A 159 12.64 -3.91 32.07
CA PRO A 159 13.89 -4.61 31.79
C PRO A 159 14.67 -5.02 33.04
N GLN A 160 14.52 -4.25 34.14
CA GLN A 160 15.19 -4.54 35.41
C GLN A 160 14.50 -5.67 36.17
N ALA A 161 13.17 -5.77 36.07
CA ALA A 161 12.40 -6.84 36.70
C ALA A 161 12.49 -8.17 35.92
N LYS A 162 12.64 -8.13 34.58
CA LYS A 162 12.76 -9.33 33.72
C LYS A 162 14.02 -9.27 32.83
N PRO A 163 15.24 -9.31 33.40
CA PRO A 163 16.48 -9.13 32.64
C PRO A 163 16.70 -10.19 31.55
N GLY A 164 16.35 -11.46 31.80
CA GLY A 164 16.49 -12.51 30.79
C GLY A 164 15.61 -12.30 29.54
N LEU A 165 14.45 -11.65 29.69
CA LEU A 165 13.61 -11.30 28.54
C LEU A 165 14.19 -10.09 27.79
N ALA A 166 14.73 -9.10 28.51
CA ALA A 166 15.41 -7.96 27.91
C ALA A 166 16.64 -8.40 27.10
N GLU A 167 17.45 -9.32 27.63
CA GLU A 167 18.60 -9.91 26.95
C GLU A 167 18.19 -10.70 25.70
N LYS A 168 17.10 -11.49 25.76
CA LYS A 168 16.53 -12.20 24.60
C LYS A 168 16.17 -11.26 23.45
N PHE A 169 15.86 -10.00 23.73
CA PHE A 169 15.54 -8.97 22.73
C PHE A 169 16.73 -8.05 22.42
N GLY A 170 17.85 -8.18 23.14
CA GLY A 170 19.00 -7.31 22.99
C GLY A 170 18.73 -5.86 23.40
N VAL A 171 17.80 -5.66 24.35
CA VAL A 171 17.38 -4.33 24.82
C VAL A 171 18.57 -3.61 25.43
N LYS A 172 18.91 -2.43 24.90
CA LYS A 172 20.03 -1.61 25.39
C LYS A 172 19.57 -0.44 26.23
N ASN A 173 18.41 0.12 25.89
CA ASN A 173 17.84 1.30 26.53
C ASN A 173 16.44 0.99 27.07
N GLN A 174 16.05 1.69 28.15
CA GLN A 174 14.64 1.72 28.54
C GLN A 174 13.81 2.44 27.48
N GLY A 175 12.55 2.02 27.33
CA GLY A 175 11.62 2.56 26.34
C GLY A 175 11.71 1.91 24.97
N GLU A 176 12.56 0.91 24.75
CA GLU A 176 12.58 0.21 23.46
C GLU A 176 11.29 -0.58 23.22
N VAL A 177 10.64 -0.34 22.07
CA VAL A 177 9.41 -1.03 21.66
C VAL A 177 9.72 -2.01 20.55
N TYR A 178 9.44 -3.28 20.77
CA TYR A 178 9.66 -4.36 19.80
C TYR A 178 8.34 -4.96 19.33
N LEU A 179 8.31 -5.38 18.06
CA LEU A 179 7.31 -6.29 17.52
C LEU A 179 7.90 -7.70 17.44
N GLU A 180 7.16 -8.70 17.91
CA GLU A 180 7.46 -10.12 17.76
C GLU A 180 6.33 -10.79 16.98
N SER A 181 6.69 -11.53 15.93
CA SER A 181 5.75 -12.35 15.15
C SER A 181 6.47 -13.60 14.68
N GLN A 182 5.94 -14.77 15.05
CA GLN A 182 6.61 -16.07 14.84
C GLN A 182 8.03 -16.06 15.44
N ASN A 183 9.07 -16.22 14.60
CA ASN A 183 10.48 -16.17 15.02
C ASN A 183 11.18 -14.85 14.68
N ARG A 184 10.44 -13.85 14.19
CA ARG A 184 11.00 -12.54 13.82
C ARG A 184 10.77 -11.54 14.96
N LYS A 185 11.75 -10.68 15.18
CA LYS A 185 11.68 -9.55 16.11
C LYS A 185 12.17 -8.30 15.40
N GLN A 186 11.51 -7.18 15.64
CA GLN A 186 11.88 -5.92 15.00
C GLN A 186 11.70 -4.76 15.98
N LEU A 187 12.72 -3.91 16.11
CA LEU A 187 12.62 -2.65 16.86
C LEU A 187 11.71 -1.67 16.10
N VAL A 188 10.74 -1.08 16.80
CA VAL A 188 9.82 -0.08 16.27
C VAL A 188 10.34 1.32 16.50
N GLN A 189 10.57 1.67 17.76
CA GLN A 189 10.97 2.98 18.25
C GLN A 189 11.54 2.82 19.66
N VAL A 190 12.33 3.79 20.10
CA VAL A 190 12.65 4.00 21.52
C VAL A 190 11.76 5.13 22.01
N VAL A 191 10.85 4.84 22.93
CA VAL A 191 9.94 5.83 23.54
C VAL A 191 10.52 6.38 24.83
N SER A 192 10.02 7.53 25.26
CA SER A 192 10.38 8.14 26.55
C SER A 192 9.14 8.84 27.13
N GLU A 193 9.31 9.55 28.25
CA GLU A 193 8.22 10.39 28.79
C GLU A 193 7.81 11.51 27.83
N SER A 194 8.75 11.99 27.00
CA SER A 194 8.54 13.09 26.05
C SER A 194 8.33 12.64 24.61
N ASP A 195 8.85 11.46 24.21
CA ASP A 195 8.66 10.90 22.88
C ASP A 195 7.73 9.68 22.91
N ARG A 196 6.53 9.85 22.37
CA ARG A 196 5.46 8.85 22.39
C ARG A 196 5.61 7.81 21.29
N LEU A 197 4.95 6.66 21.48
CA LEU A 197 4.84 5.66 20.44
C LEU A 197 4.10 6.20 19.21
N SER A 198 4.77 6.24 18.07
CA SER A 198 4.19 6.69 16.80
C SER A 198 3.34 5.59 16.14
N GLU A 199 2.06 5.89 15.86
CA GLU A 199 1.19 5.00 15.09
C GLU A 199 1.78 4.68 13.70
N VAL A 200 2.37 5.68 13.04
CA VAL A 200 2.96 5.52 11.70
C VAL A 200 4.12 4.52 11.76
N LYS A 201 5.05 4.68 12.71
CA LYS A 201 6.18 3.76 12.88
C LYS A 201 5.71 2.35 13.23
N LEU A 202 4.74 2.22 14.14
CA LEU A 202 4.17 0.94 14.55
C LEU A 202 3.49 0.23 13.37
N THR A 203 2.64 0.93 12.61
CA THR A 203 1.94 0.38 11.43
C THR A 203 2.93 -0.13 10.39
N ASN A 204 3.93 0.68 10.04
CA ASN A 204 4.92 0.31 9.03
C ASN A 204 5.70 -0.94 9.46
N ARG A 205 6.14 -1.00 10.73
CA ARG A 205 6.87 -2.16 11.26
C ARG A 205 5.99 -3.40 11.39
N LEU A 206 4.72 -3.22 11.71
CA LEU A 206 3.72 -4.29 11.69
C LEU A 206 3.56 -4.86 10.28
N GLN A 207 3.47 -4.01 9.26
CA GLN A 207 3.41 -4.45 7.86
C GLN A 207 4.67 -5.23 7.47
N GLN A 208 5.84 -4.75 7.89
CA GLN A 208 7.13 -5.41 7.60
C GLN A 208 7.21 -6.81 8.22
N ILE A 209 6.89 -6.96 9.51
CA ILE A 209 7.03 -8.22 10.24
C ILE A 209 5.94 -9.24 9.92
N THR A 210 4.84 -8.81 9.29
CA THR A 210 3.73 -9.69 8.91
C THR A 210 3.72 -10.03 7.43
N SER A 211 4.40 -9.25 6.59
CA SER A 211 4.61 -9.60 5.18
C SER A 211 5.46 -10.86 5.05
N LEU A 212 5.02 -11.77 4.17
CA LEU A 212 5.74 -13.00 3.80
C LEU A 212 6.80 -12.74 2.72
N SER A 213 6.67 -11.65 1.98
CA SER A 213 7.61 -11.24 0.94
C SER A 213 8.06 -9.80 1.16
N GLN A 214 9.36 -9.56 1.01
CA GLN A 214 9.91 -8.21 0.88
C GLN A 214 10.19 -7.99 -0.61
N PRO A 215 9.28 -7.30 -1.34
CA PRO A 215 9.49 -7.04 -2.75
C PRO A 215 10.79 -6.27 -2.98
N LYS A 216 11.54 -6.66 -4.02
CA LYS A 216 12.81 -6.02 -4.37
C LYS A 216 12.62 -4.99 -5.46
N VAL A 217 13.19 -3.82 -5.25
CA VAL A 217 13.32 -2.75 -6.23
C VAL A 217 14.77 -2.73 -6.69
N TYR A 218 15.00 -3.08 -7.95
CA TYR A 218 16.33 -3.16 -8.53
C TYR A 218 16.68 -1.87 -9.25
N PHE A 219 17.77 -1.22 -8.85
CA PHE A 219 18.27 -0.01 -9.49
C PHE A 219 19.40 -0.38 -10.44
N VAL A 220 19.26 -0.07 -11.72
CA VAL A 220 20.32 -0.30 -12.71
C VAL A 220 21.53 0.55 -12.35
N GLN A 221 22.71 -0.07 -12.46
CA GLN A 221 24.02 0.54 -12.19
C GLN A 221 25.00 0.10 -13.28
N GLY A 222 25.97 0.97 -13.59
CA GLY A 222 27.07 0.67 -14.51
C GLY A 222 27.21 1.66 -15.66
N HIS A 223 26.25 2.58 -15.84
CA HIS A 223 26.18 3.55 -16.92
C HIS A 223 26.17 5.01 -16.44
N GLY A 224 26.47 5.25 -15.16
CA GLY A 224 26.58 6.59 -14.58
C GLY A 224 25.29 7.10 -13.93
N GLU A 225 24.42 6.17 -13.55
CA GLU A 225 23.18 6.39 -12.80
C GLU A 225 23.45 6.98 -11.41
N HIS A 226 22.39 7.50 -10.78
CA HIS A 226 22.46 8.00 -9.41
C HIS A 226 22.85 6.89 -8.42
N LEU A 227 23.70 7.25 -7.45
CA LEU A 227 24.13 6.38 -6.36
C LEU A 227 22.97 6.11 -5.39
N LEU A 228 22.96 4.92 -4.78
CA LEU A 228 21.96 4.53 -3.78
C LEU A 228 22.35 4.93 -2.35
N SER A 229 23.66 5.02 -2.08
CA SER A 229 24.22 5.45 -0.80
C SER A 229 24.30 6.97 -0.71
N GLN A 230 24.48 7.52 0.49
CA GLN A 230 24.63 8.96 0.70
C GLN A 230 25.70 9.60 -0.21
N GLY A 231 25.40 10.80 -0.72
CA GLY A 231 26.26 11.56 -1.61
C GLY A 231 25.48 12.60 -2.41
N ASP A 232 26.18 13.54 -3.04
CA ASP A 232 25.53 14.54 -3.89
C ASP A 232 24.86 13.88 -5.09
N GLY A 233 23.58 14.22 -5.31
CA GLY A 233 22.76 13.62 -6.37
C GLY A 233 22.42 12.14 -6.12
N ALA A 234 22.60 11.62 -4.91
CA ALA A 234 22.21 10.25 -4.57
C ALA A 234 20.71 10.10 -4.30
N MET A 235 20.21 8.88 -4.42
CA MET A 235 18.83 8.46 -4.15
C MET A 235 18.66 7.89 -2.74
N SER A 236 19.54 8.22 -1.79
CA SER A 236 19.55 7.65 -0.43
C SER A 236 18.23 7.85 0.31
N GLN A 237 17.59 9.01 0.17
CA GLN A 237 16.28 9.30 0.77
C GLN A 237 15.17 8.43 0.16
N ALA A 238 15.18 8.23 -1.16
CA ALA A 238 14.21 7.35 -1.82
C ALA A 238 14.41 5.88 -1.42
N VAL A 239 15.67 5.44 -1.32
CA VAL A 239 16.05 4.10 -0.83
C VAL A 239 15.59 3.89 0.61
N GLN A 240 15.78 4.89 1.49
CA GLN A 240 15.29 4.85 2.86
C GLN A 240 13.76 4.76 2.91
N ALA A 241 13.05 5.58 2.14
CA ALA A 241 11.58 5.56 2.08
C ALA A 241 11.03 4.23 1.57
N LEU A 242 11.72 3.58 0.63
CA LEU A 242 11.41 2.21 0.19
C LEU A 242 11.58 1.21 1.35
N GLY A 243 12.69 1.28 2.08
CA GLY A 243 12.94 0.45 3.27
C GLY A 243 11.87 0.61 4.35
N ASP A 244 11.45 1.85 4.62
CA ASP A 244 10.36 2.15 5.57
C ASP A 244 9.02 1.54 5.14
N LYS A 245 8.81 1.36 3.82
CA LYS A 245 7.64 0.71 3.22
C LYS A 245 7.83 -0.81 2.97
N ASN A 246 8.83 -1.45 3.57
CA ASN A 246 9.13 -2.89 3.45
C ASN A 246 9.65 -3.36 2.07
N TYR A 247 10.24 -2.46 1.28
CA TYR A 247 10.93 -2.82 0.05
C TYR A 247 12.43 -2.97 0.29
N ILE A 248 13.09 -3.84 -0.46
CA ILE A 248 14.55 -3.92 -0.50
C ILE A 248 15.01 -3.22 -1.78
N ALA A 249 15.74 -2.11 -1.64
CA ALA A 249 16.46 -1.53 -2.77
C ALA A 249 17.76 -2.31 -3.00
N SER A 250 18.04 -2.72 -4.23
CA SER A 250 19.26 -3.46 -4.57
C SER A 250 19.85 -2.94 -5.88
N PRO A 251 21.18 -2.84 -6.00
CA PRO A 251 21.81 -2.54 -7.28
C PRO A 251 21.63 -3.71 -8.25
N LEU A 252 21.53 -3.39 -9.54
CA LEU A 252 21.44 -4.33 -10.65
C LEU A 252 22.44 -3.92 -11.72
N ASN A 253 23.46 -4.75 -11.94
CA ASN A 253 24.35 -4.61 -13.08
C ASN A 253 23.96 -5.64 -14.14
N LEU A 254 23.37 -5.20 -15.25
CA LEU A 254 22.89 -6.09 -16.32
C LEU A 254 24.05 -6.61 -17.20
N ALA A 255 25.19 -5.94 -17.22
CA ALA A 255 26.40 -6.43 -17.85
C ALA A 255 26.99 -7.65 -17.11
N GLU A 256 26.86 -7.69 -15.77
CA GLU A 256 27.24 -8.85 -14.96
C GLU A 256 26.16 -9.94 -14.96
N LYS A 257 24.89 -9.54 -14.87
CA LYS A 257 23.72 -10.43 -14.87
C LYS A 257 22.85 -10.12 -16.07
N SER A 258 22.99 -10.90 -17.13
CA SER A 258 22.31 -10.68 -18.42
C SER A 258 20.76 -10.79 -18.39
N THR A 259 20.16 -10.97 -17.21
CA THR A 259 18.71 -11.04 -17.01
C THR A 259 18.31 -10.31 -15.73
N VAL A 260 17.16 -9.64 -15.77
CA VAL A 260 16.52 -9.10 -14.56
C VAL A 260 16.12 -10.27 -13.63
N PRO A 261 16.45 -10.21 -12.33
CA PRO A 261 16.05 -11.24 -11.36
C PRO A 261 14.53 -11.48 -11.33
N GLU A 262 14.11 -12.73 -11.15
CA GLU A 262 12.69 -13.10 -11.12
C GLU A 262 11.93 -12.51 -9.91
N ASP A 263 12.64 -12.18 -8.84
CA ASP A 263 12.08 -11.54 -7.63
C ASP A 263 12.02 -10.01 -7.72
N ALA A 264 12.32 -9.43 -8.88
CA ALA A 264 12.23 -7.99 -9.14
C ALA A 264 10.76 -7.53 -9.25
N ALA A 265 10.28 -6.83 -8.22
CA ALA A 265 8.97 -6.19 -8.26
C ALA A 265 8.95 -4.97 -9.20
N VAL A 266 10.04 -4.20 -9.21
CA VAL A 266 10.26 -3.03 -10.06
C VAL A 266 11.74 -2.94 -10.42
N VAL A 267 12.04 -2.54 -11.66
CA VAL A 267 13.37 -2.08 -12.09
C VAL A 267 13.35 -0.55 -12.22
N VAL A 268 14.41 0.10 -11.77
CA VAL A 268 14.58 1.56 -11.82
C VAL A 268 15.84 1.89 -12.61
N ILE A 269 15.72 2.71 -13.63
CA ILE A 269 16.84 3.33 -14.34
C ILE A 269 16.83 4.81 -14.00
N ALA A 270 17.80 5.24 -13.20
CA ALA A 270 17.84 6.57 -12.62
C ALA A 270 18.98 7.40 -13.23
N GLY A 271 18.70 8.15 -14.29
CA GLY A 271 19.63 9.13 -14.86
C GLY A 271 20.86 8.49 -15.53
N SER A 272 20.66 7.44 -16.35
CA SER A 272 21.79 6.83 -17.07
C SER A 272 22.46 7.84 -18.00
N ARG A 273 23.77 8.03 -17.83
CA ARG A 273 24.58 9.00 -18.58
C ARG A 273 25.25 8.39 -19.81
N ARG A 274 25.36 7.07 -19.85
CA ARG A 274 25.96 6.31 -20.95
C ARG A 274 24.95 5.36 -21.56
N ALA A 275 25.17 5.00 -22.81
CA ALA A 275 24.37 4.01 -23.52
C ALA A 275 24.41 2.67 -22.80
N LEU A 276 23.24 2.04 -22.61
CA LEU A 276 23.16 0.64 -22.21
C LEU A 276 23.51 -0.25 -23.41
N PHE A 277 24.02 -1.45 -23.15
CA PHE A 277 24.29 -2.43 -24.20
C PHE A 277 22.99 -3.04 -24.74
N GLU A 278 22.99 -3.44 -26.01
CA GLU A 278 21.80 -4.02 -26.67
C GLU A 278 21.25 -5.26 -25.93
N SER A 279 22.13 -6.07 -25.35
CA SER A 279 21.76 -7.23 -24.53
C SER A 279 20.99 -6.83 -23.26
N GLU A 280 21.36 -5.71 -22.64
CA GLU A 280 20.69 -5.18 -21.44
C GLU A 280 19.32 -4.60 -21.80
N VAL A 281 19.23 -3.87 -22.92
CA VAL A 281 17.95 -3.37 -23.44
C VAL A 281 17.00 -4.53 -23.75
N THR A 282 17.53 -5.62 -24.33
CA THR A 282 16.78 -6.85 -24.59
C THR A 282 16.31 -7.51 -23.29
N ALA A 283 17.16 -7.55 -22.26
CA ALA A 283 16.80 -8.09 -20.95
C ALA A 283 15.66 -7.30 -20.30
N LEU A 284 15.68 -5.96 -20.39
CA LEU A 284 14.61 -5.08 -19.92
C LEU A 284 13.32 -5.27 -20.72
N GLN A 285 13.41 -5.43 -22.03
CA GLN A 285 12.25 -5.70 -22.88
C GLN A 285 11.60 -7.04 -22.52
N ASN A 286 12.40 -8.09 -22.30
CA ASN A 286 11.92 -9.40 -21.86
C ASN A 286 11.25 -9.32 -20.48
N TYR A 287 11.82 -8.56 -19.55
CA TYR A 287 11.22 -8.32 -18.24
C TYR A 287 9.85 -7.65 -18.34
N LEU A 288 9.73 -6.60 -19.15
CA LEU A 288 8.47 -5.88 -19.39
C LEU A 288 7.43 -6.75 -20.12
N ASN A 289 7.85 -7.56 -21.09
CA ASN A 289 6.96 -8.50 -21.79
C ASN A 289 6.42 -9.62 -20.89
N LYS A 290 7.05 -9.89 -19.75
CA LYS A 290 6.57 -10.82 -18.71
C LYS A 290 5.67 -10.15 -17.66
N GLY A 291 5.39 -8.85 -17.81
CA GLY A 291 4.55 -8.09 -16.87
C GLY A 291 5.35 -7.40 -15.76
N GLY A 292 6.66 -7.24 -15.94
CA GLY A 292 7.50 -6.46 -15.04
C GLY A 292 7.16 -4.96 -15.04
N ASN A 293 7.68 -4.22 -14.06
CA ASN A 293 7.44 -2.79 -13.89
C ASN A 293 8.75 -2.01 -14.01
N LEU A 294 8.78 -0.96 -14.82
CA LEU A 294 9.96 -0.11 -15.01
C LEU A 294 9.66 1.33 -14.63
N LEU A 295 10.52 1.93 -13.81
CA LEU A 295 10.62 3.38 -13.63
C LEU A 295 11.87 3.87 -14.37
N LEU A 296 11.68 4.74 -15.35
CA LEU A 296 12.76 5.35 -16.11
C LEU A 296 12.80 6.86 -15.84
N MET A 297 13.98 7.35 -15.46
CA MET A 297 14.27 8.77 -15.31
C MET A 297 15.49 9.09 -16.17
N THR A 298 15.38 10.07 -17.06
CA THR A 298 16.45 10.43 -18.01
C THR A 298 16.59 11.94 -18.11
N ASP A 299 17.81 12.43 -17.97
CA ASP A 299 18.13 13.85 -18.12
C ASP A 299 18.22 14.22 -19.62
N PRO A 300 18.02 15.49 -19.99
CA PRO A 300 18.39 16.01 -21.30
C PRO A 300 19.91 15.85 -21.53
N ASN A 301 20.33 15.83 -22.80
CA ASN A 301 21.72 15.61 -23.21
C ASN A 301 22.32 14.26 -22.80
N SER A 302 21.51 13.33 -22.29
CA SER A 302 21.88 11.93 -22.15
C SER A 302 21.20 11.09 -23.25
N ASP A 303 21.94 10.10 -23.76
CA ASP A 303 21.43 9.11 -24.70
C ASP A 303 21.71 7.70 -24.13
N PRO A 304 20.75 7.14 -23.37
CA PRO A 304 20.89 5.81 -22.80
C PRO A 304 20.68 4.69 -23.84
N LYS A 305 20.43 5.02 -25.12
CA LYS A 305 20.13 4.06 -26.21
C LYS A 305 18.95 3.14 -25.91
N LEU A 306 17.89 3.70 -25.33
CA LEU A 306 16.67 2.98 -24.97
C LEU A 306 15.57 3.08 -26.05
N ASP A 307 15.85 3.68 -27.22
CA ASP A 307 14.85 3.95 -28.27
C ASP A 307 14.08 2.69 -28.68
N ASN A 308 14.77 1.57 -28.89
CA ASN A 308 14.16 0.30 -29.26
C ASN A 308 13.13 -0.18 -28.22
N LEU A 309 13.40 0.08 -26.94
CA LEU A 309 12.45 -0.21 -25.87
C LEU A 309 11.30 0.79 -25.90
N LEU A 310 11.60 2.09 -25.89
CA LEU A 310 10.62 3.17 -25.70
C LEU A 310 9.65 3.34 -26.86
N VAL A 311 10.09 3.16 -28.11
CA VAL A 311 9.24 3.23 -29.30
C VAL A 311 8.12 2.18 -29.23
N SER A 312 8.41 0.98 -28.71
CA SER A 312 7.40 -0.08 -28.54
C SER A 312 6.31 0.25 -27.51
N TRP A 313 6.56 1.26 -26.67
CA TRP A 313 5.63 1.83 -25.69
C TRP A 313 5.08 3.19 -26.12
N GLY A 314 5.42 3.67 -27.32
CA GLY A 314 4.96 4.94 -27.85
C GLY A 314 5.64 6.15 -27.25
N VAL A 315 6.79 6.00 -26.60
CA VAL A 315 7.54 7.11 -25.99
C VAL A 315 8.67 7.55 -26.90
N LYS A 316 8.83 8.87 -27.04
CA LYS A 316 9.99 9.50 -27.65
C LYS A 316 10.58 10.53 -26.69
N LEU A 317 11.87 10.40 -26.41
CA LEU A 317 12.61 11.33 -25.56
C LEU A 317 12.97 12.58 -26.36
N ASP A 318 12.57 13.74 -25.87
CA ASP A 318 12.93 15.02 -26.49
C ASP A 318 14.22 15.55 -25.86
N ASN A 319 15.25 15.90 -26.63
CA ASN A 319 16.52 16.43 -26.08
C ASN A 319 16.42 17.86 -25.55
N ARG A 320 15.32 18.58 -25.81
CA ARG A 320 15.13 19.97 -25.38
C ARG A 320 14.91 20.07 -23.87
N LEU A 321 15.44 21.15 -23.32
CA LEU A 321 15.34 21.48 -21.90
C LEU A 321 13.98 22.15 -21.64
N ALA A 322 13.20 21.61 -20.72
CA ALA A 322 11.98 22.26 -20.27
C ALA A 322 12.35 23.50 -19.43
N VAL A 323 11.82 24.66 -19.81
CA VAL A 323 12.04 25.92 -19.07
C VAL A 323 10.72 26.49 -18.55
N ASP A 324 10.76 27.16 -17.39
CA ASP A 324 9.65 27.87 -16.77
C ASP A 324 10.09 29.29 -16.37
N VAL A 325 9.75 30.26 -17.20
CA VAL A 325 10.10 31.68 -16.99
C VAL A 325 9.11 32.41 -16.08
N ALA A 326 7.99 31.76 -15.75
CA ALA A 326 7.05 32.25 -14.75
C ALA A 326 7.21 31.50 -13.41
N GLY A 327 8.37 30.86 -13.22
CA GLY A 327 8.74 30.13 -12.01
C GLY A 327 9.26 31.05 -10.91
N ILE A 328 9.93 30.44 -9.93
CA ILE A 328 10.61 31.18 -8.85
C ILE A 328 11.99 31.61 -9.37
N GLU A 329 12.23 32.92 -9.42
CA GLU A 329 13.46 33.50 -9.98
C GLU A 329 14.73 32.95 -9.30
N ALA A 330 14.70 32.75 -7.98
CA ALA A 330 15.83 32.21 -7.22
C ALA A 330 16.23 30.76 -7.60
N LEU A 331 15.32 29.98 -8.20
CA LEU A 331 15.61 28.63 -8.70
C LEU A 331 16.11 28.64 -10.15
N GLY A 332 15.89 29.75 -10.85
CA GLY A 332 16.19 29.89 -12.26
C GLY A 332 15.17 29.18 -13.18
N PRO A 333 15.18 29.54 -14.47
CA PRO A 333 14.19 29.07 -15.44
C PRO A 333 14.35 27.61 -15.85
N ALA A 334 15.49 26.97 -15.58
CA ALA A 334 15.75 25.56 -15.86
C ALA A 334 15.17 24.60 -14.79
N VAL A 335 14.38 25.13 -13.86
CA VAL A 335 13.66 24.36 -12.83
C VAL A 335 12.14 24.54 -13.02
N PRO A 336 11.53 23.82 -13.98
CA PRO A 336 10.08 23.75 -14.11
C PRO A 336 9.37 23.47 -12.78
N ILE A 337 8.37 24.30 -12.49
CA ILE A 337 7.48 24.13 -11.34
C ILE A 337 6.17 23.52 -11.82
N VAL A 338 5.92 22.28 -11.41
CA VAL A 338 4.69 21.57 -11.74
C VAL A 338 3.71 21.70 -10.57
N THR A 339 2.51 22.15 -10.92
CA THR A 339 1.33 22.24 -10.04
C THR A 339 0.10 21.60 -10.68
N GLU A 340 0.21 21.17 -11.94
CA GLU A 340 -0.83 20.49 -12.68
C GLU A 340 -0.44 19.02 -12.87
N TYR A 341 -1.23 18.15 -12.25
CA TYR A 341 -0.99 16.71 -12.26
C TYR A 341 -2.12 15.98 -12.99
N GLY A 342 -1.74 15.00 -13.81
CA GLY A 342 -2.71 14.15 -14.48
C GLY A 342 -3.51 13.28 -13.51
N LYS A 343 -4.67 12.78 -13.95
CA LYS A 343 -5.53 11.91 -13.14
C LYS A 343 -4.99 10.48 -13.14
N HIS A 344 -4.18 10.13 -12.13
CA HIS A 344 -3.59 8.80 -12.01
C HIS A 344 -3.39 8.42 -10.52
N PRO A 345 -3.39 7.14 -10.13
CA PRO A 345 -3.11 6.73 -8.76
C PRO A 345 -1.76 7.24 -8.21
N ILE A 346 -0.74 7.38 -9.06
CA ILE A 346 0.59 7.93 -8.69
C ILE A 346 0.48 9.37 -8.18
N THR A 347 -0.34 10.19 -8.82
CA THR A 347 -0.47 11.63 -8.56
C THR A 347 -1.68 11.98 -7.70
N LYS A 348 -2.46 10.99 -7.26
CA LYS A 348 -3.72 11.18 -6.50
C LYS A 348 -3.53 12.05 -5.27
N ASP A 349 -2.42 11.85 -4.56
CA ASP A 349 -2.12 12.54 -3.31
C ASP A 349 -1.31 13.83 -3.52
N PHE A 350 -0.95 14.15 -4.78
CA PHE A 350 -0.17 15.35 -5.09
C PHE A 350 -1.04 16.62 -5.05
N ARG A 351 -2.35 16.53 -5.35
CA ARG A 351 -3.38 17.61 -5.23
C ARG A 351 -2.83 19.04 -5.39
N ASN A 352 -2.79 19.82 -4.30
CA ASN A 352 -2.35 21.22 -4.24
C ASN A 352 -0.84 21.36 -3.93
N GLY A 353 -0.10 20.27 -4.04
CA GLY A 353 1.33 20.21 -3.86
C GLY A 353 2.06 20.88 -5.01
N ILE A 354 3.35 21.08 -4.80
CA ILE A 354 4.26 21.67 -5.77
C ILE A 354 5.45 20.72 -5.88
N SER A 355 5.91 20.47 -7.10
CA SER A 355 7.09 19.67 -7.38
C SER A 355 8.01 20.40 -8.35
N PHE A 356 9.32 20.27 -8.12
CA PHE A 356 10.37 20.93 -8.88
C PHE A 356 11.13 19.88 -9.69
N TYR A 357 11.38 20.19 -10.97
CA TYR A 357 12.09 19.29 -11.86
C TYR A 357 13.29 19.99 -12.51
N PRO A 358 14.42 20.12 -11.78
CA PRO A 358 15.64 20.71 -12.34
C PRO A 358 16.12 19.94 -13.56
N LEU A 359 16.49 20.67 -14.61
CA LEU A 359 17.04 20.10 -15.84
C LEU A 359 16.14 19.02 -16.46
N ALA A 360 14.81 19.24 -16.47
CA ALA A 360 13.88 18.27 -17.04
C ALA A 360 13.82 18.36 -18.57
N ARG A 361 13.46 17.24 -19.19
CA ARG A 361 13.18 17.16 -20.63
C ARG A 361 11.70 16.89 -20.89
N ALA A 362 11.23 17.31 -22.06
CA ALA A 362 9.87 16.95 -22.50
C ALA A 362 9.80 15.48 -22.93
N ILE A 363 8.64 14.87 -22.73
CA ILE A 363 8.32 13.53 -23.21
C ILE A 363 7.20 13.65 -24.23
N GLU A 364 7.46 13.18 -25.45
CA GLU A 364 6.45 13.05 -26.49
C GLU A 364 5.89 11.62 -26.47
N THR A 365 4.58 11.50 -26.69
CA THR A 365 3.92 10.19 -26.79
C THR A 365 3.18 10.04 -28.10
N THR A 366 3.20 8.82 -28.63
CA THR A 366 2.51 8.41 -29.85
C THR A 366 1.60 7.23 -29.51
N PRO A 367 0.34 7.22 -29.99
CA PRO A 367 -0.56 6.10 -29.72
C PRO A 367 0.01 4.78 -30.25
N VAL A 368 0.12 3.78 -29.37
CA VAL A 368 0.50 2.41 -29.72
C VAL A 368 -0.63 1.47 -29.31
N SER A 369 -0.98 0.54 -30.20
CA SER A 369 -2.06 -0.41 -29.94
C SER A 369 -1.78 -1.24 -28.69
N GLY A 370 -2.76 -1.31 -27.77
CA GLY A 370 -2.66 -2.05 -26.52
C GLY A 370 -1.86 -1.37 -25.40
N VAL A 371 -1.34 -0.15 -25.63
CA VAL A 371 -0.66 0.67 -24.62
C VAL A 371 -1.52 1.88 -24.29
N GLU A 372 -1.86 2.03 -23.01
CA GLU A 372 -2.53 3.20 -22.46
C GLU A 372 -1.49 4.18 -21.92
N ALA A 373 -1.52 5.43 -22.36
CA ALA A 373 -0.62 6.49 -21.91
C ALA A 373 -1.38 7.56 -21.13
N THR A 374 -0.94 7.85 -19.91
CA THR A 374 -1.51 8.89 -19.04
C THR A 374 -0.44 9.90 -18.66
N PRO A 375 -0.48 11.15 -19.16
CA PRO A 375 0.39 12.22 -18.70
C PRO A 375 0.25 12.42 -17.20
N LEU A 376 1.36 12.56 -16.48
CA LEU A 376 1.38 12.73 -15.02
C LEU A 376 1.75 14.14 -14.59
N LEU A 377 2.72 14.74 -15.27
CA LEU A 377 3.36 16.00 -14.87
C LEU A 377 3.27 16.97 -16.04
N LEU A 378 2.52 18.06 -15.87
CA LEU A 378 2.30 19.06 -16.92
C LEU A 378 2.91 20.40 -16.52
N THR A 379 3.69 21.01 -17.41
CA THR A 379 4.17 22.38 -17.22
C THR A 379 3.08 23.39 -17.54
N LYS A 380 3.32 24.66 -17.18
CA LYS A 380 2.43 25.77 -17.56
C LYS A 380 2.32 25.89 -19.09
N PRO A 381 1.22 26.42 -19.63
CA PRO A 381 1.12 26.71 -21.05
C PRO A 381 2.11 27.82 -21.48
N TYR A 382 2.49 27.82 -22.76
CA TYR A 382 3.18 28.95 -23.38
C TYR A 382 2.38 30.27 -23.18
N PRO A 383 3.02 31.44 -22.95
CA PRO A 383 4.46 31.71 -23.00
C PRO A 383 5.23 31.46 -21.69
N LYS A 384 4.58 30.89 -20.67
CA LYS A 384 5.21 30.70 -19.34
C LYS A 384 6.22 29.57 -19.31
N SER A 385 6.05 28.57 -20.18
CA SER A 385 6.96 27.43 -20.34
C SER A 385 7.03 26.97 -21.80
N TRP A 386 8.20 26.48 -22.19
CA TRP A 386 8.49 25.86 -23.48
C TRP A 386 9.67 24.89 -23.35
N ALA A 387 9.91 24.08 -24.37
CA ALA A 387 11.09 23.23 -24.46
C ALA A 387 12.15 23.93 -25.31
N GLU A 388 13.24 24.37 -24.67
CA GLU A 388 14.36 25.10 -25.24
C GLU A 388 15.32 24.16 -25.98
N SER A 389 15.57 24.47 -27.24
CA SER A 389 16.51 23.74 -28.09
C SER A 389 17.94 24.29 -28.02
N ASP A 390 18.12 25.58 -27.76
CA ASP A 390 19.43 26.18 -27.56
C ASP A 390 19.80 26.23 -26.08
N GLN A 391 20.44 25.15 -25.62
CA GLN A 391 20.90 25.03 -24.24
C GLN A 391 22.28 25.65 -23.99
N LYS A 392 22.91 26.24 -25.03
CA LYS A 392 24.23 26.88 -24.92
C LYS A 392 24.12 28.39 -24.75
N SER A 393 23.03 28.99 -25.24
CA SER A 393 22.75 30.42 -25.06
C SER A 393 22.50 30.75 -23.59
N GLU A 394 23.13 31.82 -23.11
CA GLU A 394 22.84 32.39 -21.78
C GLU A 394 21.46 33.05 -21.71
N LYS A 395 20.87 33.37 -22.87
CA LYS A 395 19.53 33.96 -22.98
C LYS A 395 18.55 32.91 -23.47
N LEU A 396 17.57 32.59 -22.62
CA LEU A 396 16.44 31.76 -22.98
C LEU A 396 15.42 32.60 -23.76
N VAL A 397 15.28 32.29 -25.05
CA VAL A 397 14.36 32.97 -25.95
C VAL A 397 13.66 31.90 -26.77
N PHE A 398 12.34 31.97 -26.84
CA PHE A 398 11.57 31.03 -27.65
C PHE A 398 11.84 31.23 -29.15
N HIS A 399 12.25 30.16 -29.83
CA HIS A 399 12.51 30.09 -31.27
C HIS A 399 11.41 29.30 -31.99
N PRO A 400 10.52 29.98 -32.75
CA PRO A 400 9.50 29.30 -33.56
C PRO A 400 10.10 28.27 -34.52
N GLY A 401 9.52 27.07 -34.56
CA GLY A 401 9.97 25.97 -35.43
C GLY A 401 11.12 25.13 -34.87
N ARG A 402 11.81 25.59 -33.81
CA ARG A 402 12.85 24.81 -33.11
C ARG A 402 12.43 24.38 -31.72
N ASP A 403 11.68 25.22 -31.02
CA ASP A 403 11.22 24.96 -29.66
C ASP A 403 9.78 24.43 -29.62
N LEU A 404 9.42 23.71 -28.54
CA LEU A 404 8.05 23.28 -28.30
C LEU A 404 7.34 24.21 -27.34
N LYS A 405 6.18 24.70 -27.72
CA LYS A 405 5.30 25.44 -26.82
C LYS A 405 4.79 24.51 -25.70
N GLY A 406 4.78 24.99 -24.47
CA GLY A 406 4.06 24.33 -23.38
C GLY A 406 2.54 24.36 -23.60
N PRO A 407 1.77 23.54 -22.86
CA PRO A 407 2.22 22.72 -21.74
C PRO A 407 3.02 21.49 -22.20
N LEU A 408 4.14 21.23 -21.53
CA LEU A 408 4.99 20.08 -21.78
C LEU A 408 4.62 18.95 -20.83
N THR A 409 4.71 17.71 -21.30
CA THR A 409 4.63 16.53 -20.42
C THR A 409 6.05 16.20 -19.93
N LEU A 410 6.27 16.22 -18.62
CA LEU A 410 7.56 15.86 -18.00
C LEU A 410 7.58 14.42 -17.46
N GLY A 411 6.41 13.79 -17.34
CA GLY A 411 6.27 12.43 -16.86
C GLY A 411 4.99 11.80 -17.39
N VAL A 412 5.05 10.52 -17.73
CA VAL A 412 3.92 9.76 -18.27
C VAL A 412 3.89 8.36 -17.64
N ALA A 413 2.70 7.87 -17.29
CA ALA A 413 2.46 6.48 -16.92
C ALA A 413 1.98 5.71 -18.16
N LEU A 414 2.56 4.53 -18.39
CA LEU A 414 2.22 3.67 -19.51
C LEU A 414 1.80 2.30 -18.99
N THR A 415 0.66 1.80 -19.47
CA THR A 415 0.17 0.47 -19.10
C THR A 415 -0.11 -0.34 -20.34
N LYS A 416 0.49 -1.53 -20.45
CA LYS A 416 0.24 -2.47 -21.53
C LYS A 416 -0.49 -3.69 -21.00
N LYS A 417 -1.64 -4.01 -21.58
CA LYS A 417 -2.33 -5.28 -21.27
C LYS A 417 -1.65 -6.37 -22.08
N LEU A 418 -1.02 -7.31 -21.38
CA LEU A 418 -0.52 -8.53 -22.02
C LEU A 418 -1.73 -9.39 -22.37
N GLY A 419 -1.85 -9.77 -23.64
CA GLY A 419 -2.84 -10.77 -24.03
C GLY A 419 -2.51 -12.07 -23.31
N ASN A 420 -3.54 -12.80 -22.86
CA ASN A 420 -3.35 -14.18 -22.42
C ASN A 420 -2.79 -14.95 -23.61
N THR A 421 -1.47 -15.16 -23.64
CA THR A 421 -0.91 -16.30 -24.36
C THR A 421 -1.44 -17.51 -23.62
N ASN A 422 -2.60 -18.00 -24.06
CA ASN A 422 -2.93 -19.40 -23.89
C ASN A 422 -1.70 -20.14 -24.41
N THR A 423 -0.91 -20.69 -23.50
CA THR A 423 -0.16 -21.89 -23.78
C THR A 423 -1.19 -22.87 -24.30
N SER A 424 -1.37 -22.90 -25.62
CA SER A 424 -1.93 -24.06 -26.28
C SER A 424 -1.04 -25.20 -25.80
N ASN A 425 -1.55 -25.99 -24.85
CA ASN A 425 -1.07 -27.34 -24.64
C ASN A 425 -0.89 -27.91 -26.05
N PRO A 426 0.32 -28.38 -26.43
CA PRO A 426 0.42 -29.13 -27.65
C PRO A 426 -0.53 -30.30 -27.46
N THR A 427 -1.60 -30.33 -28.26
CA THR A 427 -2.46 -31.48 -28.42
C THR A 427 -1.55 -32.70 -28.55
N PRO A 428 -1.72 -33.78 -27.77
CA PRO A 428 -0.92 -34.96 -27.94
C PRO A 428 -1.09 -35.42 -29.39
N THR A 429 -0.04 -35.30 -30.19
CA THR A 429 0.03 -35.94 -31.49
C THR A 429 -0.20 -37.42 -31.24
N THR A 430 -1.35 -37.93 -31.70
CA THR A 430 -1.64 -39.35 -31.68
C THR A 430 -0.55 -40.07 -32.45
N SER A 431 0.25 -40.86 -31.76
CA SER A 431 1.14 -41.85 -32.36
C SER A 431 0.36 -42.72 -33.34
N PRO A 432 0.86 -42.97 -34.56
CA PRO A 432 0.23 -43.93 -35.46
C PRO A 432 0.40 -45.35 -34.91
N THR A 433 -0.71 -46.06 -34.74
CA THR A 433 -0.76 -47.50 -34.47
C THR A 433 -0.12 -48.26 -35.66
N PRO A 434 0.69 -49.31 -35.41
CA PRO A 434 1.51 -49.95 -36.44
C PRO A 434 0.69 -50.88 -37.34
N GLN A 435 0.96 -50.84 -38.65
CA GLN A 435 0.47 -51.80 -39.64
C GLN A 435 1.56 -52.86 -39.93
N PRO A 436 1.22 -54.14 -40.22
CA PRO A 436 2.14 -55.26 -40.12
C PRO A 436 3.23 -55.31 -41.20
N THR A 437 4.34 -55.87 -40.77
CA THR A 437 5.58 -56.22 -41.46
C THR A 437 5.38 -57.09 -42.70
N ASN A 438 6.12 -56.78 -43.77
CA ASN A 438 6.58 -57.78 -44.74
C ASN A 438 8.11 -57.73 -44.87
N LYS A 439 8.74 -58.89 -44.69
CA LYS A 439 10.20 -59.15 -44.72
C LYS A 439 10.73 -59.22 -46.16
N ALA A 440 11.95 -58.70 -46.37
CA ALA A 440 13.11 -59.34 -47.04
C ALA A 440 14.19 -58.26 -47.30
N SER A 441 15.32 -58.25 -46.58
CA SER A 441 16.60 -58.92 -46.91
C SER A 441 17.38 -58.27 -48.06
N THR A 442 18.47 -57.56 -47.75
CA THR A 442 19.86 -57.85 -48.20
C THR A 442 20.90 -57.00 -47.46
N ASN A 443 22.08 -57.60 -47.29
CA ASN A 443 23.28 -57.22 -46.52
C ASN A 443 24.17 -56.19 -47.30
N PRO A 444 25.42 -55.83 -46.89
CA PRO A 444 25.87 -54.45 -46.70
C PRO A 444 27.07 -54.04 -47.60
N THR A 445 27.93 -53.14 -47.11
CA THR A 445 29.28 -52.66 -47.55
C THR A 445 29.36 -51.29 -48.28
N PRO A 446 30.49 -50.53 -48.15
CA PRO A 446 30.48 -49.16 -47.62
C PRO A 446 31.24 -48.14 -48.51
N THR A 447 31.14 -46.84 -48.23
CA THR A 447 32.04 -45.84 -48.85
C THR A 447 32.33 -44.65 -47.92
N THR A 448 33.47 -44.75 -47.24
CA THR A 448 34.56 -43.78 -46.97
C THR A 448 34.33 -42.24 -46.92
N SER A 449 34.67 -41.67 -45.73
CA SER A 449 35.63 -40.56 -45.44
C SER A 449 35.34 -39.08 -45.84
N PRO A 450 36.02 -38.08 -45.20
CA PRO A 450 36.64 -38.03 -43.86
C PRO A 450 36.39 -36.73 -43.04
N THR A 451 36.68 -36.85 -41.74
CA THR A 451 36.90 -35.80 -40.72
C THR A 451 38.31 -35.20 -40.81
N PRO A 452 38.55 -33.92 -40.44
CA PRO A 452 39.89 -33.41 -40.09
C PRO A 452 40.14 -33.40 -38.57
N GLN A 453 41.29 -33.94 -38.18
CA GLN A 453 41.88 -33.89 -36.83
C GLN A 453 42.89 -32.72 -36.73
N PRO A 454 43.16 -32.16 -35.53
CA PRO A 454 44.18 -31.12 -35.32
C PRO A 454 45.59 -31.72 -35.12
N THR A 455 46.61 -31.06 -35.66
CA THR A 455 48.03 -31.40 -35.45
C THR A 455 48.67 -30.54 -34.37
N THR A 456 49.34 -31.21 -33.43
CA THR A 456 50.33 -30.70 -32.48
C THR A 456 51.74 -30.78 -33.07
N LYS A 457 52.64 -29.86 -32.66
CA LYS A 457 54.10 -30.06 -32.64
C LYS A 457 54.74 -29.19 -31.56
N ALA A 458 55.75 -29.72 -30.88
CA ALA A 458 56.31 -29.25 -29.62
C ALA A 458 57.81 -28.86 -29.71
N SER A 459 58.31 -28.26 -28.61
CA SER A 459 59.71 -28.10 -28.15
C SER A 459 60.44 -26.85 -28.68
N THR A 460 61.12 -26.00 -27.89
CA THR A 460 62.10 -26.25 -26.79
C THR A 460 62.29 -24.99 -25.89
N ASN A 461 62.79 -25.21 -24.66
CA ASN A 461 63.24 -24.20 -23.66
C ASN A 461 64.75 -23.87 -23.86
N PRO A 462 65.32 -22.73 -23.37
CA PRO A 462 65.81 -22.67 -21.97
C PRO A 462 65.78 -21.27 -21.27
N THR A 463 65.78 -21.29 -19.93
CA THR A 463 66.06 -20.20 -18.95
C THR A 463 67.60 -20.06 -18.71
N PRO A 464 68.17 -19.18 -17.82
CA PRO A 464 67.68 -17.98 -17.11
C PRO A 464 68.68 -16.78 -17.07
N THR A 465 68.23 -15.56 -16.71
CA THR A 465 69.09 -14.55 -16.04
C THR A 465 68.27 -13.53 -15.20
N THR A 466 68.93 -13.00 -14.19
CA THR A 466 68.54 -12.31 -12.94
C THR A 466 68.18 -10.81 -13.03
N SER A 467 67.38 -10.33 -12.05
CA SER A 467 67.27 -9.03 -11.31
C SER A 467 68.07 -7.77 -11.74
N PRO A 468 67.72 -6.50 -11.36
CA PRO A 468 67.05 -6.10 -10.09
C PRO A 468 66.06 -4.89 -10.11
N THR A 469 65.41 -4.73 -8.95
CA THR A 469 64.64 -3.57 -8.43
C THR A 469 65.46 -2.26 -8.37
N PRO A 470 64.79 -1.09 -8.38
CA PRO A 470 65.10 -0.07 -7.37
C PRO A 470 63.90 0.61 -6.70
N GLN A 471 64.24 1.15 -5.53
CA GLN A 471 63.54 1.73 -4.37
C GLN A 471 62.80 3.07 -4.63
N PRO A 472 61.83 3.47 -3.77
CA PRO A 472 61.06 4.71 -3.93
C PRO A 472 61.80 5.93 -3.37
N THR A 473 61.68 7.07 -4.07
CA THR A 473 62.22 8.37 -3.67
C THR A 473 61.23 9.17 -2.82
N THR A 474 61.69 9.52 -1.63
CA THR A 474 61.17 10.54 -0.73
C THR A 474 61.35 11.95 -1.30
N LYS A 475 60.32 12.82 -1.19
CA LYS A 475 60.48 14.27 -1.20
C LYS A 475 59.71 14.88 -0.03
N ALA A 476 60.46 15.43 0.93
CA ALA A 476 59.98 16.44 1.86
C ALA A 476 60.24 17.82 1.22
N SER A 477 59.29 18.75 1.37
CA SER A 477 59.57 20.18 1.28
C SER A 477 58.68 20.93 2.26
N THR A 478 59.37 21.65 3.13
CA THR A 478 58.94 22.64 4.12
C THR A 478 58.34 23.90 3.46
N ASN A 479 57.26 24.42 4.08
CA ASN A 479 56.89 25.81 4.48
C ASN A 479 57.31 27.04 3.63
N PRO A 480 56.59 28.19 3.71
CA PRO A 480 55.83 28.73 4.87
C PRO A 480 54.31 28.63 4.82
#